data_AF-A0A6V8NLH5-F1
#
_entry.id   AF-A0A6V8NLH5-F1
#
_cell.length_a   1.000
_cell.length_b   1.000
_cell.length_c   1.000
_cell.angle_alpha   90.00
_cell.angle_beta   90.00
_cell.angle_gamma   90.00
#
_symmetry.space_group_name_H-M   'P 1'
#
loop_
_entity.id
_entity.type
_entity.pdbx_description
1 polymer ?
#
loop_
_entity_poly.entity_id
_entity_poly.type
_entity_poly.pdbx_seq_one_letter_code
_entity_poly.pdbx_strand_id
1 'polypeptide(L)'
;MRQAISETNRRRMIQTRFNVEHGIEPKSIYKKVSDILTATRVGEGGARYEARPTGVSRRPDISEKDLPGLIQALEEEMRIAAEELRFEYAARIRDEIREIKEQFGTGARR
;
A
#
# COMPACT_ATOMS: atom_id res chain seq x y z
N MET A 1 19.77 -5.61 28.28
CA MET A 1 19.94 -4.40 27.44
C MET A 1 21.39 -4.14 27.04
N ARG A 2 22.33 -4.05 28.00
CA ARG A 2 23.76 -3.76 27.72
C ARG A 2 24.42 -4.72 26.70
N GLN A 3 24.15 -6.04 26.80
CA GLN A 3 24.69 -7.04 25.88
C GLN A 3 24.17 -6.90 24.43
N ALA A 4 22.88 -6.62 24.24
CA ALA A 4 22.29 -6.46 22.90
C ALA A 4 22.86 -5.22 22.19
N ILE A 5 23.11 -4.14 22.93
CA ILE A 5 23.74 -2.92 22.41
C ILE A 5 25.18 -3.21 22.00
N SER A 6 25.96 -3.90 22.85
CA SER A 6 27.34 -4.26 22.54
C SER A 6 27.45 -5.15 21.29
N GLU A 7 26.56 -6.15 21.15
CA GLU A 7 26.54 -7.02 19.97
C GLU A 7 26.11 -6.26 18.70
N THR A 8 25.16 -5.34 18.82
CA THR A 8 24.76 -4.46 17.69
C THR A 8 25.93 -3.62 17.21
N ASN A 9 26.68 -3.01 18.14
CA ASN A 9 27.85 -2.20 17.82
C ASN A 9 28.98 -3.04 17.21
N ARG A 10 29.21 -4.25 17.74
CA ARG A 10 30.19 -5.21 17.19
C ARG A 10 29.87 -5.57 15.74
N ARG A 11 28.60 -5.90 15.43
CA ARG A 11 28.17 -6.24 14.06
C ARG A 11 28.29 -5.05 13.12
N ARG A 12 27.85 -3.86 13.56
CA ARG A 12 27.93 -2.64 12.75
C ARG A 12 29.37 -2.30 12.39
N MET A 13 30.31 -2.43 13.34
CA MET A 13 31.73 -2.19 13.07
C MET A 13 32.28 -3.11 11.96
N ILE A 14 31.94 -4.40 12.01
CA ILE A 14 32.37 -5.37 10.98
C ILE A 14 31.79 -5.01 9.61
N GLN A 15 30.49 -4.68 9.57
CA GLN A 15 29.79 -4.29 8.33
C GLN A 15 30.39 -3.02 7.72
N THR A 16 30.63 -1.99 8.53
CA THR A 16 31.25 -0.74 8.06
C THR A 16 32.65 -0.99 7.52
N ARG A 17 33.47 -1.78 8.24
CA ARG A 17 34.82 -2.10 7.79
C ARG A 17 34.80 -2.85 6.46
N PHE A 18 33.97 -3.87 6.35
CA PHE A 18 33.79 -4.64 5.10
C PHE A 18 33.34 -3.73 3.95
N ASN A 19 32.38 -2.84 4.19
CA ASN A 19 31.90 -1.91 3.19
C ASN A 19 32.99 -0.94 2.71
N VAL A 20 33.81 -0.41 3.62
CA VAL A 20 34.93 0.48 3.28
C VAL A 20 36.01 -0.28 2.49
N GLU A 21 36.39 -1.48 2.94
CA GLU A 21 37.38 -2.32 2.26
C GLU A 21 36.97 -2.71 0.82
N HIS A 22 35.67 -2.86 0.58
CA HIS A 22 35.12 -3.30 -0.71
C HIS A 22 34.46 -2.17 -1.52
N GLY A 23 34.51 -0.92 -1.05
CA GLY A 23 33.87 0.22 -1.72
C GLY A 23 32.34 0.09 -1.85
N ILE A 24 31.68 -0.60 -0.92
CA ILE A 24 30.23 -0.84 -0.93
C ILE A 24 29.51 0.35 -0.29
N GLU A 25 28.66 1.00 -1.07
CA GLU A 25 27.75 2.04 -0.58
C GLU A 25 26.44 1.40 -0.06
N PRO A 26 26.10 1.53 1.23
CA PRO A 26 24.88 0.95 1.77
C PRO A 26 23.65 1.67 1.20
N LYS A 27 22.75 0.92 0.55
CA LYS A 27 21.50 1.43 -0.04
C LYS A 27 20.30 0.67 0.50
N SER A 28 19.19 1.37 0.68
CA SER A 28 17.91 0.74 1.00
C SER A 28 17.48 -0.15 -0.15
N ILE A 29 17.07 -1.38 0.17
CA ILE A 29 16.55 -2.32 -0.81
C ILE A 29 15.08 -1.95 -1.12
N TYR A 30 14.82 -1.43 -2.32
CA TYR A 30 13.46 -1.24 -2.83
C TYR A 30 13.10 -2.37 -3.78
N LYS A 31 12.53 -3.47 -3.26
CA LYS A 31 11.96 -4.52 -4.11
C LYS A 31 10.56 -4.11 -4.54
N LYS A 32 10.32 -4.02 -5.85
CA LYS A 32 8.96 -3.87 -6.38
C LYS A 32 8.21 -5.17 -6.05
N VAL A 33 7.13 -5.07 -5.26
CA VAL A 33 6.25 -6.21 -4.90
C VAL A 33 5.58 -6.84 -6.13
N SER A 34 5.70 -6.20 -7.30
CA SER A 34 5.21 -6.67 -8.61
C SER A 34 5.63 -8.10 -8.95
N ASP A 35 6.83 -8.53 -8.59
CA ASP A 35 7.36 -9.82 -9.06
C ASP A 35 6.63 -11.02 -8.43
N ILE A 36 6.09 -10.86 -7.22
CA ILE A 36 5.32 -11.91 -6.54
C ILE A 36 3.90 -12.00 -7.12
N LEU A 37 3.26 -10.86 -7.40
CA LEU A 37 1.91 -10.83 -7.98
C LEU A 37 1.88 -11.27 -9.44
N THR A 38 2.96 -11.04 -10.19
CA THR A 38 3.05 -11.42 -11.60
C THR A 38 3.10 -12.93 -11.78
N ALA A 39 3.77 -13.66 -10.88
CA ALA A 39 3.80 -15.12 -10.89
C ALA A 39 2.40 -15.74 -10.66
N THR A 40 1.56 -15.12 -9.83
CA THR A 40 0.18 -15.58 -9.57
C THR A 40 -0.77 -15.22 -10.71
N ARG A 41 -0.56 -14.07 -11.39
CA ARG A 41 -1.45 -13.59 -12.46
C ARG A 41 -1.41 -14.41 -13.75
N VAL A 42 -0.35 -15.19 -13.99
CA VAL A 42 -0.22 -16.01 -15.21
C VAL A 42 -1.21 -17.17 -15.23
N GLY A 43 -1.81 -17.54 -14.09
CA GLY A 43 -2.83 -18.60 -13.99
C GLY A 43 -4.27 -18.16 -14.26
N GLU A 44 -4.58 -16.85 -14.23
CA GLU A 44 -5.95 -16.36 -14.39
C GLU A 44 -6.11 -15.70 -15.76
N GLY A 45 -6.69 -16.47 -16.68
CA GLY A 45 -7.02 -16.01 -18.02
C GLY A 45 -7.91 -14.76 -17.99
N GLY A 46 -7.35 -13.67 -18.51
CA GLY A 46 -8.02 -12.57 -19.21
C GLY A 46 -9.44 -12.19 -18.78
N ALA A 47 -9.58 -11.40 -17.71
CA ALA A 47 -10.73 -10.50 -17.56
C ALA A 47 -10.25 -9.07 -17.87
N ARG A 48 -10.51 -8.61 -19.09
CA ARG A 48 -10.40 -7.20 -19.46
C ARG A 48 -11.43 -6.42 -18.64
N TYR A 49 -10.96 -5.66 -17.65
CA TYR A 49 -11.79 -4.65 -16.99
C TYR A 49 -12.00 -3.50 -17.95
N GLU A 50 -13.15 -3.47 -18.63
CA GLU A 50 -13.65 -2.27 -19.29
C GLU A 50 -14.03 -1.25 -18.21
N ALA A 51 -13.19 -0.23 -18.05
CA ALA A 51 -13.53 0.93 -17.26
C ALA A 51 -14.70 1.66 -17.95
N ARG A 52 -15.91 1.55 -17.39
CA ARG A 52 -17.04 2.39 -17.80
C ARG A 52 -16.79 3.83 -17.34
N PRO A 53 -16.96 4.85 -18.22
CA PRO A 53 -16.97 6.23 -17.80
C PRO A 53 -18.40 6.56 -17.36
N THR A 54 -18.69 6.49 -16.07
CA THR A 54 -19.91 7.09 -15.53
C THR A 54 -19.57 8.38 -14.82
N GLY A 55 -19.49 9.45 -15.63
CA GLY A 55 -19.67 10.79 -15.12
C GLY A 55 -21.11 10.96 -14.63
N VAL A 56 -21.30 10.99 -13.31
CA VAL A 56 -22.44 11.67 -12.69
C VAL A 56 -21.92 12.33 -11.42
N SER A 57 -21.70 13.63 -11.51
CA SER A 57 -21.49 14.51 -10.37
C SER A 57 -22.75 14.54 -9.50
N ARG A 58 -22.88 13.60 -8.57
CA ARG A 58 -23.68 13.79 -7.37
C ARG A 58 -22.68 13.93 -6.24
N ARG A 59 -22.39 15.18 -5.86
CA ARG A 59 -21.77 15.47 -4.55
C ARG A 59 -22.78 15.02 -3.50
N PRO A 60 -22.59 13.92 -2.76
CA PRO A 60 -23.24 13.85 -1.47
C PRO A 60 -22.54 14.90 -0.61
N ASP A 61 -23.32 15.71 0.09
CA ASP A 61 -22.83 16.72 1.02
C ASP A 61 -22.27 16.00 2.27
N ILE A 62 -21.26 15.16 2.06
CA ILE A 62 -20.48 14.56 3.14
C ILE A 62 -19.56 15.69 3.57
N SER A 63 -19.87 16.27 4.72
CA SER A 63 -19.00 17.23 5.38
C SER A 63 -17.57 16.65 5.38
N GLU A 64 -16.59 17.42 4.89
CA GLU A 64 -15.17 17.01 4.86
C GLU A 64 -14.67 16.51 6.23
N LYS A 65 -15.38 16.87 7.32
CA LYS A 65 -15.12 16.43 8.70
C LYS A 65 -15.45 14.96 8.97
N ASP A 66 -16.39 14.37 8.25
CA ASP A 66 -16.85 12.98 8.46
C ASP A 66 -16.14 11.98 7.53
N LEU A 67 -15.41 12.50 6.54
CA LEU A 67 -14.66 11.71 5.57
C LEU A 67 -13.62 10.77 6.21
N PRO A 68 -12.83 11.18 7.22
CA PRO A 68 -11.87 10.29 7.86
C PRO A 68 -12.55 9.10 8.55
N GLY A 69 -13.71 9.31 9.16
CA GLY A 69 -14.47 8.25 9.83
C GLY A 69 -15.05 7.25 8.84
N LEU A 70 -15.57 7.73 7.71
CA LEU A 70 -16.07 6.87 6.63
C LEU A 70 -14.95 6.01 6.03
N ILE A 71 -13.79 6.61 5.74
CA ILE A 71 -12.61 5.89 5.23
C ILE A 71 -12.17 4.82 6.24
N GLN A 72 -12.13 5.15 7.53
CA GLN A 72 -11.74 4.20 8.57
C GLN A 72 -12.70 3.00 8.65
N ALA A 73 -14.02 3.24 8.53
CA ALA A 73 -15.01 2.18 8.52
C ALA A 73 -14.85 1.25 7.30
N LEU A 74 -14.64 1.82 6.11
CA LEU A 74 -14.39 1.06 4.88
C LEU A 74 -13.06 0.29 4.94
N GLU A 75 -12.01 0.87 5.53
CA GLU A 75 -10.73 0.18 5.70
C GLU A 75 -10.84 -1.03 6.62
N GLU A 76 -11.65 -0.94 7.69
CA GLU A 76 -11.94 -2.08 8.57
C GLU A 76 -12.78 -3.15 7.86
N GLU A 77 -13.80 -2.75 7.12
CA GLU A 77 -14.62 -3.68 6.33
C GLU A 77 -13.79 -4.41 5.27
N MET A 78 -12.89 -3.71 4.59
CA MET A 78 -11.95 -4.30 3.63
C MET A 78 -11.04 -5.33 4.31
N ARG A 79 -10.58 -5.05 5.54
CA ARG A 79 -9.74 -5.98 6.30
C ARG A 79 -10.51 -7.25 6.65
N ILE A 80 -11.74 -7.11 7.17
CA ILE A 80 -12.61 -8.26 7.47
C ILE A 80 -12.86 -9.09 6.20
N ALA A 81 -13.17 -8.44 5.08
CA ALA A 81 -13.37 -9.12 3.81
C ALA A 81 -12.12 -9.89 3.34
N ALA A 82 -10.92 -9.35 3.59
CA ALA A 82 -9.66 -10.02 3.28
C ALA A 82 -9.39 -11.21 4.23
N GLU A 83 -9.71 -11.08 5.52
CA GLU A 83 -9.63 -12.18 6.49
C GLU A 83 -10.58 -13.33 6.14
N GLU A 84 -11.76 -13.01 5.63
CA GLU A 84 -12.74 -14.00 5.14
C GLU A 84 -12.46 -14.49 3.70
N LEU A 85 -11.31 -14.14 3.11
CA LEU A 85 -10.90 -14.54 1.75
C LEU A 85 -11.83 -14.04 0.62
N ARG A 86 -12.65 -13.01 0.87
CA ARG A 86 -13.54 -12.37 -0.11
C ARG A 86 -12.80 -11.27 -0.90
N PHE A 87 -11.80 -11.68 -1.68
CA PHE A 87 -10.88 -10.73 -2.32
C PHE A 87 -11.53 -9.79 -3.33
N GLU A 88 -12.55 -10.23 -4.06
CA GLU A 88 -13.29 -9.36 -5.00
C GLU A 88 -14.01 -8.22 -4.26
N TYR A 89 -14.59 -8.54 -3.10
CA TYR A 89 -15.27 -7.57 -2.26
C TYR A 89 -14.28 -6.57 -1.65
N ALA A 90 -13.16 -7.07 -1.11
CA ALA A 90 -12.08 -6.23 -0.60
C ALA A 90 -11.50 -5.31 -1.70
N ALA A 91 -11.35 -5.81 -2.93
CA ALA A 91 -10.89 -5.00 -4.06
C ALA A 91 -11.88 -3.88 -4.42
N ARG A 92 -13.19 -4.15 -4.35
CA ARG A 92 -14.22 -3.14 -4.56
C ARG A 92 -14.16 -2.03 -3.51
N ILE A 93 -14.05 -2.39 -2.23
CA ILE A 93 -13.95 -1.42 -1.14
C ILE A 93 -12.66 -0.58 -1.28
N ARG A 94 -11.54 -1.21 -1.66
CA ARG A 94 -10.29 -0.49 -1.94
C ARG A 94 -10.48 0.59 -3.01
N ASP A 95 -11.15 0.25 -4.10
CA ASP A 95 -11.37 1.17 -5.22
C ASP A 95 -12.32 2.32 -4.82
N GLU A 96 -13.33 2.03 -3.99
CA GLU A 96 -14.21 3.05 -3.39
C GLU A 96 -13.47 3.99 -2.45
N ILE A 97 -12.62 3.48 -1.54
CA ILE A 97 -11.76 4.29 -0.67
C ILE A 97 -10.86 5.21 -1.52
N ARG A 98 -10.32 4.69 -2.62
CA ARG A 98 -9.46 5.46 -3.53
C ARG A 98 -10.25 6.57 -4.20
N GLU A 99 -11.46 6.29 -4.69
CA GLU A 99 -12.33 7.29 -5.30
C GLU A 99 -12.68 8.39 -4.30
N ILE A 100 -13.06 8.05 -3.07
CA ILE A 100 -13.33 9.02 -2.00
C ILE A 100 -12.07 9.87 -1.72
N LYS A 101 -10.90 9.24 -1.58
CA LYS A 101 -9.63 9.97 -1.36
C LYS A 101 -9.27 10.87 -2.55
N GLU A 102 -9.58 10.48 -3.79
CA GLU A 102 -9.33 11.31 -4.97
C GLU A 102 -10.32 12.49 -5.04
N GLN A 103 -11.60 12.25 -4.81
CA GLN A 103 -12.67 13.26 -4.88
C GLN A 103 -12.53 14.36 -3.81
N PHE A 104 -12.03 14.02 -2.61
CA PHE A 104 -11.92 14.96 -1.49
C PHE A 104 -10.46 15.31 -1.13
N GLY A 105 -9.48 14.53 -1.57
CA GLY A 105 -8.06 14.67 -1.22
C GLY A 105 -7.14 15.26 -2.29
N THR A 106 -7.67 15.77 -3.41
CA THR A 106 -6.87 16.47 -4.44
C THR A 106 -7.21 17.97 -4.56
N GLY A 107 -6.90 18.71 -3.50
CA GLY A 107 -6.50 20.11 -3.58
C GLY A 107 -5.04 20.33 -4.02
N ALA A 108 -4.31 19.28 -4.41
CA ALA A 108 -2.88 19.34 -4.78
C ALA A 108 -2.62 19.14 -6.30
N ARG A 109 -3.49 19.69 -7.14
CA ARG A 109 -3.18 19.94 -8.57
C ARG A 109 -3.60 21.35 -8.95
N ARG A 110 -2.86 22.34 -8.44
CA ARG A 110 -2.53 23.59 -9.14
C ARG A 110 -1.15 24.05 -8.69
#